data_AF-A0A2G9TF06-F1
#
_entry.id   AF-A0A2G9TF06-F1
#
_cell.length_a   1.000
_cell.length_b   1.000
_cell.length_c   1.000
_cell.angle_alpha   90.00
_cell.angle_beta   90.00
_cell.angle_gamma   90.00
#
_symmetry.space_group_name_H-M   'P 1'
#
loop_
_entity.id
_entity.type
_entity.pdbx_description
1 polymer ?
#
loop_
_entity_poly.entity_id
_entity_poly.type
_entity_poly.pdbx_seq_one_letter_code
_entity_poly.pdbx_strand_id
1 'polypeptide(L)'
;MKRMLFLFFFCLLLHADHVAIDDGGWHTEKADVVGQDGPCNIERHDGQDLTQKEFLKRFAYSEPVIIFNIDNQEFRKRTTKQRMLEDWKDSPVTLNSANTYSYTREPTTFGEYIEHRLRPQNRDTLANETMYLFGDIDQKLWAPLLRAYNLPKWSLPKHSPALSFGIAGA
;
A
#
# COMPACT_ATOMS: atom_id res chain seq x y z
N MET A 1 28.64 7.17 46.03
CA MET A 1 28.07 7.83 44.84
C MET A 1 28.68 7.37 43.50
N LYS A 2 29.12 6.10 43.36
CA LYS A 2 29.68 5.57 42.08
C LYS A 2 28.95 4.33 41.52
N ARG A 3 27.94 3.81 42.23
CA ARG A 3 27.15 2.64 41.81
C ARG A 3 25.80 2.96 41.17
N MET A 4 25.36 4.22 41.24
CA MET A 4 24.05 4.66 40.75
C MET A 4 24.13 5.38 39.39
N LEU A 5 25.33 5.48 38.80
CA LEU A 5 25.52 6.07 37.46
C LEU A 5 25.59 5.00 36.36
N PHE A 6 25.84 3.74 36.71
CA PHE A 6 26.00 2.66 35.74
C PHE A 6 24.67 2.04 35.28
N LEU A 7 23.59 2.24 36.05
CA LEU A 7 22.24 1.76 35.71
C LEU A 7 21.48 2.70 34.76
N PHE A 8 21.87 3.98 34.68
CA PHE A 8 21.21 4.93 33.78
C PHE A 8 21.74 4.84 32.34
N PHE A 9 22.95 4.31 32.14
CA PHE A 9 23.54 4.14 30.80
C PHE A 9 23.08 2.85 30.10
N PHE A 10 22.51 1.89 30.83
CA PHE A 10 22.01 0.63 30.25
C PHE A 10 20.57 0.72 29.73
N CYS A 11 19.76 1.69 30.20
CA CYS A 11 18.42 1.92 29.66
C CYS A 11 18.40 2.70 28.33
N LEU A 12 19.46 3.43 28.01
CA LEU A 12 19.54 4.20 26.75
C LEU A 12 20.00 3.35 25.55
N LEU A 13 20.63 2.19 25.79
CA LEU A 13 21.06 1.26 24.74
C LEU A 13 20.02 0.18 24.39
N LEU A 14 18.87 0.19 25.06
CA LEU A 14 17.71 -0.67 24.75
C LEU A 14 16.65 0.04 23.92
N HIS A 15 16.94 1.23 23.39
CA HIS A 15 16.24 1.70 22.19
C HIS A 15 16.79 0.85 21.04
N ALA A 16 16.26 -0.36 20.93
CA ALA A 16 16.43 -1.18 19.75
C ALA A 16 16.21 -0.28 18.54
N ASP A 17 17.17 -0.29 17.62
CA ASP A 17 16.99 0.27 16.29
C ASP A 17 15.84 -0.49 15.63
N HIS A 18 14.61 -0.04 15.92
CA HIS A 18 13.42 -0.33 15.14
C HIS A 18 13.64 0.39 13.82
N VAL A 19 14.44 -0.22 12.93
CA VAL A 19 14.59 0.25 11.56
C VAL A 19 13.27 0.00 10.86
N ALA A 20 12.38 0.97 11.02
CA ALA A 20 11.23 1.23 10.19
C ALA A 20 11.70 1.27 8.72
N ILE A 21 11.07 0.49 7.85
CA ILE A 21 11.18 0.75 6.42
C ILE A 21 10.29 1.98 6.16
N ASP A 22 10.91 3.15 6.02
CA ASP A 22 10.18 4.39 5.68
C ASP A 22 9.86 4.40 4.18
N ASP A 23 8.58 4.19 3.85
CA ASP A 23 8.04 4.32 2.49
C ASP A 23 7.11 5.54 2.41
N GLY A 24 7.63 6.74 2.70
CA GLY A 24 6.84 7.97 2.63
C GLY A 24 5.94 8.18 3.86
N GLY A 25 6.42 7.78 5.04
CA GLY A 25 5.71 7.91 6.32
C GLY A 25 4.77 6.74 6.63
N TRP A 26 4.68 5.74 5.75
CA TRP A 26 4.06 4.45 6.05
C TRP A 26 5.08 3.58 6.78
N HIS A 27 4.70 3.06 7.95
CA HIS A 27 5.58 2.33 8.84
C HIS A 27 4.94 1.04 9.31
N THR A 28 5.76 -0.01 9.35
CA THR A 28 5.45 -1.33 9.87
C THR A 28 6.54 -1.72 10.84
N GLU A 29 6.17 -2.08 12.07
CA GLU A 29 7.13 -2.63 13.01
C GLU A 29 7.65 -3.98 12.52
N LYS A 30 8.95 -4.24 12.65
CA LYS A 30 9.57 -5.48 12.19
C LYS A 30 8.89 -6.73 12.78
N ALA A 31 8.36 -6.64 13.99
CA ALA A 31 7.64 -7.73 14.67
C ALA A 31 6.28 -8.04 14.03
N ASP A 32 5.68 -7.07 13.35
CA ASP A 32 4.35 -7.16 12.74
C ASP A 32 4.40 -7.56 11.26
N VAL A 33 5.60 -7.68 10.68
CA VAL A 33 5.80 -8.18 9.31
C VAL A 33 5.39 -9.66 9.24
N VAL A 34 4.25 -9.92 8.61
CA VAL A 34 3.64 -11.27 8.50
C VAL A 34 4.26 -12.15 7.40
N GLY A 35 5.07 -11.59 6.50
CA GLY A 35 5.68 -12.29 5.37
C GLY A 35 7.20 -12.14 5.35
N GLN A 36 7.91 -13.23 5.15
CA GLN A 36 9.35 -13.19 4.85
C GLN A 36 9.53 -13.22 3.34
N ASP A 37 10.50 -12.45 2.83
CA ASP A 37 10.89 -12.53 1.42
C ASP A 37 11.32 -13.95 1.10
N GLY A 38 10.51 -14.64 0.29
CA GLY A 38 10.85 -15.93 -0.31
C GLY A 38 11.51 -15.76 -1.67
N PRO A 39 12.03 -16.85 -2.27
CA PRO A 39 12.52 -16.79 -3.64
C PRO A 39 11.38 -16.39 -4.59
N CYS A 40 11.51 -15.22 -5.23
CA CYS A 40 10.56 -14.78 -6.25
C CYS A 40 10.95 -15.42 -7.60
N ASN A 41 10.02 -16.16 -8.18
CA ASN A 41 10.19 -16.83 -9.48
C ASN A 41 9.46 -16.11 -10.64
N ILE A 42 8.80 -14.98 -10.36
CA ILE A 42 8.14 -14.16 -11.38
C ILE A 42 9.19 -13.31 -12.08
N GLU A 43 9.20 -13.32 -13.41
CA GLU A 43 10.10 -12.49 -14.22
C GLU A 43 9.91 -11.02 -13.88
N ARG A 44 11.04 -10.30 -13.71
CA ARG A 44 11.07 -8.86 -13.53
C ARG A 44 11.56 -8.22 -14.81
N HIS A 45 10.73 -7.40 -15.44
CA HIS A 45 11.07 -6.73 -16.69
C HIS A 45 11.15 -5.22 -16.50
N ASP A 46 12.25 -4.60 -16.95
CA ASP A 46 12.38 -3.15 -16.92
C ASP A 46 11.32 -2.54 -17.85
N GLY A 47 10.55 -1.59 -17.33
CA GLY A 47 9.52 -0.90 -18.07
C GLY A 47 10.05 0.00 -19.18
N GLN A 48 11.31 0.41 -19.14
CA GLN A 48 11.94 1.15 -20.25
C GLN A 48 12.09 0.27 -21.49
N ASP A 49 12.47 -0.99 -21.30
CA ASP A 49 12.81 -1.92 -22.38
C ASP A 49 11.60 -2.71 -22.91
N LEU A 50 10.58 -2.92 -22.08
CA LEU A 50 9.42 -3.72 -22.49
C LEU A 50 8.61 -3.00 -23.59
N THR A 51 8.48 -3.65 -24.75
CA THR A 51 7.70 -3.12 -25.88
C THR A 51 6.24 -3.58 -25.84
N GLN A 52 5.33 -2.85 -26.48
CA GLN A 52 3.93 -3.28 -26.67
C GLN A 52 3.81 -4.64 -27.35
N LYS A 53 4.64 -4.89 -28.37
CA LYS A 53 4.63 -6.15 -29.12
C LYS A 53 5.05 -7.32 -28.23
N GLU A 54 6.09 -7.14 -27.42
CA GLU A 54 6.54 -8.15 -26.49
C GLU A 54 5.51 -8.40 -25.39
N PHE A 55 4.99 -7.33 -24.77
CA PHE A 55 3.95 -7.44 -23.75
C PHE A 55 2.75 -8.25 -24.23
N LEU A 56 2.22 -7.96 -25.42
CA LEU A 56 1.08 -8.69 -25.98
C LEU A 56 1.41 -10.15 -26.32
N LYS A 57 2.63 -10.41 -26.80
CA LYS A 57 3.02 -11.75 -27.26
C LYS A 57 3.33 -12.70 -26.11
N ARG A 58 3.97 -12.19 -25.05
CA ARG A 58 4.48 -13.01 -23.93
C ARG A 58 3.59 -12.92 -22.70
N PHE A 59 3.30 -11.70 -22.25
CA PHE A 59 2.80 -11.49 -20.89
C PHE A 59 1.28 -11.34 -20.80
N ALA A 60 0.67 -10.56 -21.69
CA ALA A 60 -0.72 -10.12 -21.59
C ALA A 60 -1.76 -11.24 -21.36
N TYR A 61 -1.48 -12.46 -21.83
CA TYR A 61 -2.43 -13.57 -21.81
C TYR A 61 -1.85 -14.92 -21.36
N SER A 62 -0.57 -14.98 -20.99
CA SER A 62 0.11 -16.28 -20.89
C SER A 62 0.99 -16.44 -19.66
N GLU A 63 1.73 -15.41 -19.24
CA GLU A 63 2.63 -15.51 -18.09
C GLU A 63 2.65 -14.23 -17.24
N PRO A 64 2.77 -14.35 -15.90
CA PRO A 64 2.87 -13.19 -15.02
C PRO A 64 4.22 -12.51 -15.16
N VAL A 65 4.24 -11.18 -15.01
CA VAL A 65 5.45 -10.35 -15.03
C VAL A 65 5.36 -9.23 -13.99
N ILE A 66 6.47 -8.94 -13.33
CA ILE A 66 6.65 -7.74 -12.50
C ILE A 66 7.34 -6.69 -13.36
N ILE A 67 6.62 -5.63 -13.72
CA ILE A 67 7.20 -4.50 -14.47
C ILE A 67 7.66 -3.44 -13.49
N PHE A 68 8.93 -3.04 -13.55
CA PHE A 68 9.52 -2.04 -12.65
C PHE A 68 10.09 -0.84 -13.42
N ASN A 69 10.62 0.16 -12.70
CA ASN A 69 11.14 1.41 -13.28
C ASN A 69 10.09 2.25 -14.05
N ILE A 70 8.85 2.24 -13.55
CA ILE A 70 7.77 3.11 -14.04
C ILE A 70 7.81 4.47 -13.30
N ASP A 71 7.78 5.55 -14.08
CA ASP A 71 7.76 6.89 -13.51
C ASP A 71 6.37 7.24 -12.96
N ASN A 72 6.31 7.37 -11.64
CA ASN A 72 5.16 7.80 -10.87
C ASN A 72 5.62 8.71 -9.71
N GLN A 73 6.68 9.51 -9.92
CA GLN A 73 7.26 10.36 -8.86
C GLN A 73 6.24 11.31 -8.23
N GLU A 74 5.38 11.93 -9.04
CA GLU A 74 4.34 12.83 -8.54
C GLU A 74 3.27 12.09 -7.73
N PHE A 75 2.82 10.93 -8.22
CA PHE A 75 1.89 10.08 -7.49
C PHE A 75 2.48 9.65 -6.15
N ARG A 76 3.75 9.21 -6.12
CA ARG A 76 4.46 8.83 -4.88
C ARG A 76 4.48 9.95 -3.84
N LYS A 77 4.74 11.19 -4.24
CA LYS A 77 4.70 12.35 -3.32
C LYS A 77 3.30 12.56 -2.74
N ARG A 78 2.27 12.44 -3.58
CA ARG A 78 0.87 12.60 -3.18
C ARG A 78 0.39 11.48 -2.27
N THR A 79 0.95 10.28 -2.38
CA THR A 79 0.60 9.11 -1.57
C THR A 79 1.45 8.93 -0.31
N THR A 80 2.30 9.90 0.06
CA THR A 80 2.93 9.89 1.39
C THR A 80 1.85 10.00 2.47
N LYS A 81 2.05 9.36 3.64
CA LYS A 81 1.05 9.33 4.72
C LYS A 81 0.63 10.73 5.15
N GLN A 82 1.61 11.61 5.36
CA GLN A 82 1.36 13.01 5.72
C GLN A 82 0.51 13.71 4.67
N ARG A 83 0.90 13.64 3.40
CA ARG A 83 0.18 14.35 2.32
C ARG A 83 -1.24 13.82 2.15
N MET A 84 -1.42 12.51 2.29
CA MET A 84 -2.73 11.88 2.21
C MET A 84 -3.65 12.33 3.34
N LEU A 85 -3.14 12.43 4.57
CA LEU A 85 -3.92 12.98 5.69
C LEU A 85 -4.22 14.47 5.50
N GLU A 86 -3.25 15.28 5.05
CA GLU A 86 -3.48 16.71 4.76
C GLU A 86 -4.60 16.93 3.73
N ASP A 87 -4.58 16.18 2.62
CA ASP A 87 -5.49 16.39 1.51
C ASP A 87 -6.85 15.68 1.69
N TRP A 88 -6.87 14.53 2.39
CA TRP A 88 -8.01 13.61 2.34
C TRP A 88 -8.59 13.22 3.71
N LYS A 89 -8.05 13.67 4.85
CA LYS A 89 -8.49 13.22 6.20
C LYS A 89 -10.01 13.18 6.38
N ASP A 90 -10.73 14.20 5.95
CA ASP A 90 -12.18 14.30 6.13
C ASP A 90 -12.99 13.70 4.98
N SER A 91 -12.33 13.14 3.96
CA SER A 91 -13.01 12.56 2.80
C SER A 91 -13.77 11.29 3.17
N PRO A 92 -15.02 11.12 2.69
CA PRO A 92 -15.78 9.92 2.95
C PRO A 92 -15.16 8.73 2.21
N VAL A 93 -15.07 7.59 2.91
CA VAL A 93 -14.66 6.31 2.34
C VAL A 93 -15.57 5.19 2.85
N THR A 94 -15.57 4.06 2.14
CA THR A 94 -16.26 2.85 2.59
C THR A 94 -15.25 1.72 2.74
N LEU A 95 -15.16 1.16 3.95
CA LEU A 95 -14.39 -0.05 4.19
C LEU A 95 -15.22 -1.27 3.81
N ASN A 96 -14.56 -2.28 3.25
CA ASN A 96 -15.18 -3.53 2.85
C ASN A 96 -14.54 -4.68 3.61
N SER A 97 -15.32 -5.73 3.90
CA SER A 97 -14.78 -6.93 4.54
C SER A 97 -13.84 -7.69 3.59
N ALA A 98 -12.79 -8.31 4.12
CA ALA A 98 -11.75 -9.02 3.37
C ALA A 98 -12.14 -10.43 2.88
N ASN A 99 -13.42 -10.80 2.92
CA ASN A 99 -13.93 -12.06 2.40
C ASN A 99 -14.31 -11.96 0.91
N THR A 100 -14.44 -13.10 0.22
CA THR A 100 -14.64 -13.18 -1.24
C THR A 100 -15.78 -12.33 -1.79
N TYR A 101 -16.83 -12.12 -1.00
CA TYR A 101 -18.02 -11.40 -1.44
C TYR A 101 -18.20 -10.01 -0.82
N SER A 102 -17.30 -9.61 0.08
CA SER A 102 -17.22 -8.26 0.67
C SER A 102 -18.58 -7.65 1.08
N TYR A 103 -19.50 -8.46 1.64
CA TYR A 103 -20.89 -8.03 1.88
C TYR A 103 -20.99 -6.92 2.92
N THR A 104 -20.09 -6.90 3.91
CA THR A 104 -20.09 -5.88 4.94
C THR A 104 -19.39 -4.63 4.43
N ARG A 105 -20.11 -3.51 4.52
CA ARG A 105 -19.66 -2.19 4.08
C ARG A 105 -19.82 -1.21 5.22
N GLU A 106 -18.73 -0.54 5.58
CA GLU A 106 -18.71 0.39 6.69
C GLU A 106 -18.29 1.79 6.21
N PRO A 107 -19.23 2.74 6.12
CA PRO A 107 -18.92 4.14 5.85
C PRO A 107 -18.09 4.75 6.98
N THR A 108 -17.06 5.52 6.63
CA THR A 108 -16.20 6.23 7.57
C THR A 108 -15.49 7.39 6.87
N THR A 109 -14.52 8.03 7.51
CA THR A 109 -13.60 8.99 6.87
C THR A 109 -12.25 8.35 6.62
N PHE A 110 -11.52 8.88 5.64
CA PHE A 110 -10.17 8.42 5.34
C PHE A 110 -9.24 8.56 6.56
N GLY A 111 -9.34 9.66 7.30
CA GLY A 111 -8.60 9.89 8.54
C GLY A 111 -8.86 8.83 9.60
N GLU A 112 -10.13 8.52 9.88
CA GLU A 112 -10.52 7.47 10.83
C GLU A 112 -9.94 6.11 10.43
N TYR A 113 -9.98 5.79 9.13
CA TYR A 113 -9.35 4.58 8.63
C TYR A 113 -7.83 4.56 8.89
N ILE A 114 -7.10 5.60 8.48
CA ILE A 114 -5.64 5.63 8.56
C ILE A 114 -5.11 5.77 9.99
N GLU A 115 -5.75 6.58 10.83
CA GLU A 115 -5.28 6.89 12.18
C GLU A 115 -5.67 5.82 13.20
N HIS A 116 -6.79 5.12 13.00
CA HIS A 116 -7.36 4.24 14.02
C HIS A 116 -7.59 2.79 13.58
N ARG A 117 -7.67 2.50 12.28
CA ARG A 117 -8.07 1.17 11.78
C ARG A 117 -7.00 0.47 10.95
N LEU A 118 -6.18 1.23 10.24
CA LEU A 118 -5.07 0.72 9.47
C LEU A 118 -3.89 0.41 10.42
N ARG A 119 -3.89 -0.82 10.93
CA ARG A 119 -2.92 -1.34 11.90
C ARG A 119 -2.66 -2.83 11.65
N PRO A 120 -1.58 -3.40 12.22
CA PRO A 120 -1.31 -4.82 12.10
C PRO A 120 -2.51 -5.66 12.55
N GLN A 121 -2.87 -6.65 11.74
CA GLN A 121 -4.05 -7.49 11.98
C GLN A 121 -3.64 -8.76 12.70
N ASN A 122 -4.49 -9.22 13.62
CA ASN A 122 -4.31 -10.54 14.22
C ASN A 122 -4.60 -11.61 13.16
N ARG A 123 -3.70 -12.60 13.06
CA ARG A 123 -3.84 -13.74 12.14
C ARG A 123 -5.07 -14.61 12.43
N ASP A 124 -5.60 -14.53 13.65
CA ASP A 124 -6.81 -15.25 14.06
C ASP A 124 -8.10 -14.46 13.78
N THR A 125 -8.01 -13.19 13.35
CA THR A 125 -9.20 -12.40 12.96
C THR A 125 -9.83 -12.98 11.71
N LEU A 126 -11.15 -13.14 11.74
CA LEU A 126 -11.88 -13.67 10.60
C LEU A 126 -11.91 -12.65 9.45
N ALA A 127 -11.81 -13.13 8.21
CA ALA A 127 -11.79 -12.26 7.03
C ALA A 127 -13.04 -11.37 6.88
N ASN A 128 -14.19 -11.79 7.41
CA ASN A 128 -15.41 -10.99 7.42
C ASN A 128 -15.40 -9.85 8.46
N GLU A 129 -14.45 -9.89 9.41
CA GLU A 129 -14.24 -8.88 10.45
C GLU A 129 -13.03 -7.98 10.12
N THR A 130 -12.15 -8.41 9.20
CA THR A 130 -11.08 -7.57 8.67
C THR A 130 -11.62 -6.60 7.65
N MET A 131 -11.62 -5.31 8.00
CA MET A 131 -12.12 -4.22 7.17
C MET A 131 -10.96 -3.44 6.53
N TYR A 132 -11.03 -3.19 5.22
CA TYR A 132 -9.99 -2.49 4.48
C TYR A 132 -10.56 -1.61 3.37
N LEU A 133 -9.81 -0.59 2.98
CA LEU A 133 -10.20 0.35 1.92
C LEU A 133 -9.90 -0.23 0.54
N PHE A 134 -10.92 -0.84 -0.08
CA PHE A 134 -10.82 -1.42 -1.42
C PHE A 134 -12.19 -1.47 -2.12
N GLY A 135 -12.19 -1.51 -3.45
CA GLY A 135 -13.37 -1.81 -4.27
C GLY A 135 -14.17 -0.59 -4.68
N ASP A 136 -14.84 0.06 -3.74
CA ASP A 136 -15.70 1.21 -4.03
C ASP A 136 -14.98 2.53 -3.77
N ILE A 137 -14.59 3.20 -4.86
CA ILE A 137 -14.06 4.55 -4.81
C ILE A 137 -14.91 5.51 -5.64
N ASP A 138 -15.21 6.67 -5.07
CA ASP A 138 -15.86 7.74 -5.82
C ASP A 138 -14.85 8.35 -6.81
N GLN A 139 -14.98 7.98 -8.08
CA GLN A 139 -14.11 8.45 -9.16
C GLN A 139 -14.07 9.97 -9.31
N LYS A 140 -15.14 10.69 -8.93
CA LYS A 140 -15.19 12.16 -9.00
C LYS A 140 -14.44 12.78 -7.83
N LEU A 141 -14.69 12.28 -6.63
CA LEU A 141 -14.00 12.73 -5.42
C LEU A 141 -12.49 12.51 -5.55
N TRP A 142 -12.08 11.30 -5.95
CA TRP A 142 -10.67 10.90 -6.03
C TRP A 142 -9.96 11.33 -7.32
N ALA A 143 -10.66 11.93 -8.29
CA ALA A 143 -10.09 12.36 -9.57
C ALA A 143 -8.79 13.18 -9.47
N PRO A 144 -8.60 14.10 -8.50
CA PRO A 144 -7.34 14.82 -8.34
C PRO A 144 -6.14 13.89 -8.07
N LEU A 145 -6.30 12.84 -7.26
CA LEU A 145 -5.25 11.86 -6.98
C LEU A 145 -5.06 10.91 -8.16
N LEU A 146 -6.17 10.38 -8.72
CA LEU A 146 -6.12 9.40 -9.82
C LEU A 146 -5.47 9.98 -11.07
N ARG A 147 -5.65 11.27 -11.36
CA ARG A 147 -5.00 11.93 -12.51
C ARG A 147 -3.50 12.13 -12.34
N ALA A 148 -2.98 12.06 -11.12
CA ALA A 148 -1.54 12.13 -10.87
C ALA A 148 -0.82 10.79 -11.11
N TYR A 149 -1.58 9.69 -11.20
CA TYR A 149 -1.04 8.39 -11.56
C TYR A 149 -0.72 8.32 -13.05
N ASN A 150 0.53 8.06 -13.37
CA ASN A 150 0.97 7.80 -14.73
C ASN A 150 0.67 6.35 -15.09
N LEU A 151 -0.26 6.17 -16.03
CA LEU A 151 -0.68 4.85 -16.51
C LEU A 151 0.48 4.11 -17.18
N PRO A 152 0.56 2.77 -17.05
CA PRO A 152 1.50 1.97 -17.82
C PRO A 152 1.33 2.19 -19.34
N LYS A 153 2.45 2.21 -20.09
CA LYS A 153 2.42 2.44 -21.55
C LYS A 153 1.83 1.26 -22.35
N TRP A 154 1.68 0.09 -21.72
CA TRP A 154 1.12 -1.10 -22.35
C TRP A 154 -0.37 -1.22 -22.11
N SER A 155 -1.08 -1.68 -23.13
CA SER A 155 -2.54 -1.82 -23.08
C SER A 155 -3.00 -3.13 -23.72
N LEU A 156 -4.19 -3.59 -23.32
CA LEU A 156 -4.87 -4.69 -23.98
C LEU A 156 -5.77 -4.14 -25.09
N PRO A 157 -5.81 -4.78 -26.28
CA PRO A 157 -6.73 -4.41 -27.34
C PRO A 157 -8.18 -4.41 -26.84
N LYS A 158 -8.95 -3.37 -27.19
CA LYS A 158 -10.37 -3.20 -26.83
C LYS A 158 -10.68 -3.07 -25.33
N HIS A 159 -9.67 -2.75 -24.51
CA HIS A 159 -9.86 -2.49 -23.08
C HIS A 159 -9.51 -1.03 -22.75
N SER A 160 -10.15 -0.50 -21.72
CA SER A 160 -9.82 0.81 -21.14
C SER A 160 -9.32 0.62 -19.70
N PRO A 161 -8.36 1.42 -19.23
CA PRO A 161 -7.98 1.43 -17.82
C PRO A 161 -9.19 1.74 -16.92
N ALA A 162 -9.31 1.01 -15.82
CA ALA A 162 -10.25 1.29 -14.74
C ALA A 162 -9.42 1.56 -13.48
N LEU A 163 -9.24 2.84 -13.16
CA LEU A 163 -8.45 3.23 -12.01
C LEU A 163 -9.24 2.97 -10.72
N SER A 164 -8.55 2.42 -9.73
CA SER A 164 -9.04 2.31 -8.36
C SER A 164 -7.92 2.72 -7.41
N PHE A 165 -8.28 3.12 -6.20
CA PHE A 165 -7.35 3.51 -5.16
C PHE A 165 -7.70 2.78 -3.88
N GLY A 166 -6.69 2.29 -3.19
CA GLY A 166 -6.83 1.64 -1.90
C GLY A 166 -5.56 1.85 -1.12
N ILE A 167 -5.67 1.78 0.20
CA ILE A 167 -4.52 1.78 1.09
C ILE A 167 -4.61 0.52 1.92
N ALA A 168 -3.58 -0.30 1.75
CA ALA A 168 -3.24 -1.38 2.66
C ALA A 168 -1.82 -1.08 3.13
N GLY A 169 -1.53 -1.43 4.37
CA GLY A 169 -0.25 -1.11 4.96
C GLY A 169 -0.38 -1.17 6.46
N ALA A 170 0.31 -2.10 7.06
CA ALA A 170 0.46 -2.20 8.49
C ALA A 170 1.75 -2.92 8.75
#